data_AF-A0A916I5I1-F1
#
_entry.id   AF-A0A916I5I1-F1
#
_cell.length_a   1.000
_cell.length_b   1.000
_cell.length_c   1.000
_cell.angle_alpha   90.00
_cell.angle_beta   90.00
_cell.angle_gamma   90.00
#
_symmetry.space_group_name_H-M   'P 1'
#
loop_
_entity.id
_entity.type
_entity.pdbx_description
1 polymer ?
#
loop_
_entity_poly.entity_id
_entity_poly.type
_entity_poly.pdbx_seq_one_letter_code
_entity_poly.pdbx_strand_id
1 'polypeptide(L)'
;MKANPFSNQKFPDANKTQLTAMYIAMVVRNAMEDFHHDHLTDDQMAELNPIIRNAIYTALYVMDRRHKDLRCLTWFKFTSSLIPSYWELPKLIDEFANDPIDRIP
;
A
#
# COMPACT_ATOMS: atom_id res chain seq x y z
N MET A 1 2.02 -2.64 28.19
CA MET A 1 2.27 -1.93 26.92
C MET A 1 2.53 -2.98 25.85
N LYS A 2 1.68 -3.10 24.82
CA LYS A 2 1.96 -4.01 23.69
C LYS A 2 3.03 -3.34 22.82
N ALA A 3 4.11 -4.07 22.52
CA ALA A 3 5.17 -3.60 21.63
C ALA A 3 4.56 -3.16 20.30
N ASN A 4 5.01 -2.04 19.75
CA ASN A 4 4.63 -1.63 18.39
C ASN A 4 5.14 -2.71 17.43
N PRO A 5 4.28 -3.44 16.70
CA PRO A 5 4.72 -4.50 15.78
C PRO A 5 5.58 -3.96 14.64
N PHE A 6 5.64 -2.63 14.47
CA PHE A 6 6.49 -1.93 13.52
C PHE A 6 7.79 -1.40 14.14
N SER A 7 8.15 -1.75 15.39
CA SER A 7 9.47 -1.39 15.96
C SER A 7 10.58 -2.19 15.26
N ASN A 8 10.90 -1.77 14.04
CA ASN A 8 11.85 -2.44 13.18
C ASN A 8 13.23 -1.86 13.48
N GLN A 9 14.18 -2.68 13.98
CA GLN A 9 15.59 -2.29 14.17
C GLN A 9 16.21 -1.68 12.89
N LYS A 10 15.63 -1.96 11.72
CA LYS A 10 16.09 -1.53 10.41
C LYS A 10 15.84 -0.05 10.07
N PHE A 11 14.82 0.60 10.67
CA PHE A 11 14.46 2.00 10.37
C PHE A 11 14.06 2.76 11.64
N PRO A 12 15.01 3.14 12.50
CA PRO A 12 14.72 3.72 13.82
C PRO A 12 13.95 5.05 13.76
N ASP A 13 14.14 5.84 12.70
CA ASP A 13 13.55 7.18 12.55
C ASP A 13 12.27 7.21 11.70
N ALA A 14 11.82 6.06 11.18
CA ALA A 14 10.66 6.02 10.31
C ALA A 14 9.36 6.26 11.10
N ASN A 15 8.53 7.17 10.58
CA ASN A 15 7.21 7.39 11.17
C ASN A 15 6.25 6.23 10.83
N LYS A 16 5.15 6.13 11.58
CA LYS A 16 4.15 5.08 11.40
C LYS A 16 3.63 4.99 9.96
N THR A 17 3.39 6.12 9.29
CA THR A 17 2.89 6.15 7.91
C THR A 17 3.90 5.59 6.93
N GLN A 18 5.19 5.86 7.10
CA GLN A 18 6.26 5.27 6.30
C GLN A 18 6.34 3.75 6.50
N LEU A 19 6.23 3.27 7.74
CA LEU A 19 6.24 1.85 8.06
C LEU A 19 5.01 1.12 7.51
N THR A 20 3.83 1.73 7.57
CA THR A 20 2.62 1.22 6.92
C THR A 20 2.79 1.14 5.40
N ALA A 21 3.38 2.18 4.78
CA ALA A 21 3.63 2.18 3.34
C ALA A 21 4.60 1.07 2.92
N MET A 22 5.66 0.84 3.71
CA MET A 22 6.60 -0.27 3.50
C MET A 22 5.90 -1.63 3.54
N TYR A 23 5.02 -1.84 4.53
CA TYR A 23 4.25 -3.07 4.66
C TYR A 23 3.34 -3.29 3.45
N ILE A 24 2.52 -2.30 3.08
CA ILE A 24 1.61 -2.41 1.94
C ILE A 24 2.40 -2.63 0.64
N ALA A 25 3.53 -1.94 0.44
CA ALA A 25 4.35 -2.12 -0.75
C ALA A 25 4.93 -3.54 -0.85
N MET A 26 5.30 -4.16 0.28
CA MET A 26 5.73 -5.56 0.29
C MET A 26 4.57 -6.51 -0.07
N VAL A 27 3.36 -6.26 0.43
CA VAL A 27 2.16 -7.02 0.04
C VAL A 27 1.92 -6.91 -1.46
N VAL A 28 2.02 -5.70 -2.04
CA VAL A 28 1.86 -5.49 -3.49
C VAL A 28 2.95 -6.22 -4.28
N ARG A 29 4.23 -6.10 -3.89
CA ARG A 29 5.34 -6.83 -4.54
C ARG A 29 5.06 -8.32 -4.57
N ASN A 30 4.67 -8.90 -3.44
CA ASN A 30 4.42 -10.34 -3.34
C ASN A 30 3.20 -10.77 -4.17
N ALA A 31 2.13 -9.97 -4.19
CA ALA A 31 0.96 -10.23 -5.04
C ALA A 31 1.28 -10.14 -6.54
N MET A 32 2.38 -9.45 -6.90
CA MET A 32 2.88 -9.35 -8.27
C MET A 32 3.94 -10.41 -8.61
N GLU A 33 4.31 -11.34 -7.71
CA GLU A 33 5.48 -12.21 -7.92
C GLU A 33 5.36 -13.10 -9.15
N ASP A 34 4.22 -13.75 -9.36
CA ASP A 34 3.98 -14.59 -10.56
C ASP A 34 4.03 -13.75 -11.85
N PHE A 35 3.39 -12.57 -11.82
CA PHE A 35 3.42 -11.63 -12.95
C PHE A 35 4.85 -11.11 -13.21
N HIS A 36 5.60 -10.81 -12.15
CA HIS A 36 7.00 -10.40 -12.23
C HIS A 36 7.82 -11.50 -12.90
N HIS A 37 7.76 -12.73 -12.39
CA HIS A 37 8.51 -13.86 -12.93
C HIS A 37 8.28 -14.05 -14.43
N ASP A 38 7.05 -13.88 -14.91
CA ASP A 38 6.69 -14.14 -16.30
C ASP A 38 6.89 -12.94 -17.24
N HIS A 39 6.96 -11.71 -16.72
CA HIS A 39 6.86 -10.51 -17.56
C HIS A 39 7.86 -9.38 -17.26
N LEU A 40 8.53 -9.39 -16.10
CA LEU A 40 9.42 -8.32 -15.67
C LEU A 40 10.79 -8.89 -15.28
N THR A 41 11.86 -8.19 -15.61
CA THR A 41 13.19 -8.56 -15.11
C THR A 41 13.37 -8.08 -13.66
N ASP A 42 14.32 -8.68 -12.95
CA ASP A 42 14.71 -8.22 -11.61
C ASP A 42 15.10 -6.73 -11.58
N ASP A 43 15.79 -6.25 -12.62
CA ASP A 43 16.18 -4.84 -12.75
C ASP A 43 14.95 -3.92 -12.91
N GLN A 44 13.95 -4.33 -13.70
CA GLN A 44 12.69 -3.61 -13.83
C GLN A 44 11.92 -3.59 -12.51
N MET A 45 11.88 -4.71 -11.79
CA MET A 45 11.26 -4.73 -10.46
C MET A 45 12.04 -3.90 -9.43
N ALA A 46 13.37 -3.85 -9.51
CA ALA A 46 14.18 -2.98 -8.67
C ALA A 46 13.83 -1.50 -8.86
N GLU A 47 13.46 -1.09 -10.08
CA GLU A 47 12.97 0.27 -10.39
C GLU A 47 11.52 0.48 -9.93
N LEU A 48 10.63 -0.50 -10.16
CA LEU A 48 9.20 -0.39 -9.81
C LEU A 48 8.96 -0.36 -8.30
N ASN A 49 9.73 -1.13 -7.51
CA ASN A 49 9.53 -1.25 -6.07
C ASN A 49 9.58 0.11 -5.33
N PRO A 50 10.58 0.99 -5.54
CA PRO A 50 10.56 2.35 -5.02
C PRO A 50 9.38 3.20 -5.50
N ILE A 51 8.99 3.11 -6.78
CA ILE A 51 7.87 3.89 -7.35
C ILE A 51 6.58 3.54 -6.63
N ILE A 52 6.27 2.23 -6.53
CA ILE A 52 5.08 1.71 -5.85
C ILE A 52 5.08 2.14 -4.37
N ARG A 53 6.19 1.92 -3.66
CA ARG A 53 6.27 2.29 -2.23
C ARG A 53 6.06 3.79 -2.00
N ASN A 54 6.68 4.64 -2.81
CA ASN A 54 6.57 6.09 -2.68
C ASN A 54 5.15 6.57 -3.03
N ALA A 55 4.50 5.96 -4.02
CA ALA A 55 3.10 6.24 -4.36
C ALA A 55 2.16 5.88 -3.19
N ILE A 56 2.33 4.71 -2.58
CA ILE A 56 1.55 4.28 -1.40
C ILE A 56 1.77 5.24 -0.24
N TYR A 57 3.02 5.59 0.08
CA TYR A 57 3.30 6.56 1.15
C TYR A 57 2.62 7.90 0.89
N THR A 58 2.67 8.38 -0.34
CA THR A 58 2.03 9.63 -0.75
C THR A 58 0.50 9.55 -0.58
N ALA A 59 -0.13 8.47 -1.02
CA ALA A 59 -1.57 8.25 -0.84
C ALA A 59 -1.97 8.27 0.65
N LEU A 60 -1.24 7.54 1.50
CA LEU A 60 -1.48 7.53 2.94
C LEU A 60 -1.27 8.92 3.59
N TYR A 61 -0.21 9.62 3.21
CA TYR A 61 0.07 10.98 3.68
C TYR A 61 -1.07 11.94 3.34
N VAL A 62 -1.53 11.91 2.08
CA VAL A 62 -2.64 12.73 1.58
C VAL A 62 -3.94 12.38 2.29
N MET A 63 -4.25 11.09 2.44
CA MET A 63 -5.46 10.64 3.13
C MET A 63 -5.51 11.15 4.58
N ASP A 64 -4.41 11.03 5.33
CA ASP A 64 -4.33 11.50 6.72
C ASP A 64 -4.53 13.03 6.86
N ARG A 65 -4.07 13.80 5.87
CA ARG A 65 -4.03 15.27 5.94
C ARG A 65 -5.12 16.00 5.17
N ARG A 66 -5.92 15.32 4.34
CA ARG A 66 -6.94 15.96 3.48
C ARG A 66 -7.97 16.82 4.23
N HIS A 67 -8.16 16.60 5.52
CA HIS A 67 -9.07 17.40 6.36
C HIS A 67 -8.44 18.70 6.88
N LYS A 68 -7.12 18.87 6.73
CA LYS A 68 -6.34 19.98 7.31
C LYS A 68 -5.47 20.71 6.29
N ASP A 69 -5.16 20.10 5.14
CA ASP A 69 -4.36 20.70 4.06
C ASP A 69 -5.16 20.68 2.74
N LEU A 70 -5.43 21.87 2.19
CA LEU A 70 -6.18 22.04 0.93
C LEU A 70 -5.48 21.36 -0.25
N ARG A 71 -4.15 21.32 -0.29
CA ARG A 71 -3.41 20.62 -1.36
C ARG A 71 -3.67 19.13 -1.30
N CYS A 72 -3.68 18.56 -0.11
CA CYS A 72 -4.03 17.16 0.10
C CYS A 72 -5.49 16.89 -0.30
N LEU A 73 -6.42 17.78 0.04
CA LEU A 73 -7.82 17.64 -0.38
C LEU A 73 -7.99 17.68 -1.90
N THR A 74 -7.34 18.63 -2.57
CA THR A 74 -7.38 18.77 -4.03
C THR A 74 -6.78 17.56 -4.71
N TRP A 75 -5.60 17.11 -4.26
CA TRP A 75 -4.96 15.90 -4.78
C TRP A 75 -5.87 14.68 -4.59
N PHE A 76 -6.40 14.46 -3.38
CA PHE A 76 -7.31 13.35 -3.10
C PHE A 76 -8.53 13.33 -4.03
N LYS A 77 -9.20 14.47 -4.23
CA LYS A 77 -10.36 14.58 -5.12
C LYS A 77 -9.98 14.30 -6.58
N PHE A 78 -8.90 14.91 -7.05
CA PHE A 78 -8.42 14.73 -8.41
C PHE A 78 -8.05 13.26 -8.67
N THR A 79 -7.19 12.66 -7.85
CA THR A 79 -6.78 11.26 -8.01
C THR A 79 -7.97 10.30 -7.90
N SER A 80 -8.93 10.56 -7.00
CA SER A 80 -10.15 9.74 -6.92
C SER A 80 -10.99 9.82 -8.20
N SER A 81 -11.03 10.97 -8.86
CA SER A 81 -11.75 11.13 -10.13
C SER A 81 -11.08 10.45 -11.33
N LEU A 82 -9.81 10.06 -11.18
CA LEU A 82 -9.08 9.31 -12.20
C LEU A 82 -9.30 7.80 -12.11
N ILE A 83 -9.98 7.29 -11.07
CA ILE A 83 -10.30 5.86 -10.95
C ILE A 83 -11.25 5.49 -12.10
N PRO A 84 -10.84 4.61 -13.04
CA PRO A 84 -11.67 4.28 -14.18
C PRO A 84 -12.94 3.53 -13.77
N SER A 85 -14.06 3.83 -14.41
CA SER A 85 -15.36 3.20 -14.10
C SER A 85 -15.43 1.70 -14.41
N TYR A 86 -14.50 1.19 -15.22
CA TYR A 86 -14.40 -0.23 -15.57
C TYR A 86 -13.54 -1.04 -14.59
N TRP A 87 -12.93 -0.40 -13.58
CA TRP A 87 -12.22 -1.14 -12.53
C TRP A 87 -13.22 -1.88 -11.63
N GLU A 88 -12.96 -3.16 -11.39
CA GLU A 88 -13.67 -3.93 -10.38
C GLU A 88 -13.25 -3.50 -8.97
N LEU A 89 -14.10 -3.77 -7.97
CA LEU A 89 -13.72 -3.58 -6.57
C LEU A 89 -12.58 -4.54 -6.19
N PRO A 90 -11.61 -4.11 -5.36
CA PRO A 90 -10.53 -4.98 -4.92
C PRO A 90 -11.08 -6.16 -4.10
N LYS A 91 -10.52 -7.34 -4.35
CA LYS A 91 -10.80 -8.56 -3.58
C LYS A 91 -9.60 -8.85 -2.67
N LEU A 92 -9.84 -9.56 -1.57
CA LEU A 92 -8.74 -10.09 -0.74
C LEU A 92 -7.93 -11.11 -1.56
N ILE A 93 -6.63 -11.20 -1.29
CA ILE A 93 -5.77 -12.26 -1.84
C ILE A 93 -6.31 -13.61 -1.33
N ASP A 94 -6.25 -14.65 -2.17
CA ASP A 94 -6.93 -15.94 -1.98
C ASP A 94 -6.72 -16.57 -0.59
N GLU A 95 -5.53 -16.42 -0.01
CA GLU A 95 -5.19 -16.89 1.33
C GLU A 95 -6.12 -16.33 2.42
N PHE A 96 -6.63 -15.11 2.24
CA PHE A 96 -7.54 -14.42 3.16
C PHE A 96 -8.98 -14.38 2.66
N ALA A 97 -9.24 -14.74 1.40
CA ALA A 97 -10.57 -14.70 0.80
C ALA A 97 -11.51 -15.81 1.31
N ASN A 98 -10.95 -16.91 1.80
CA ASN A 98 -11.70 -18.08 2.29
C ASN A 98 -11.78 -18.16 3.82
N ASP A 99 -11.28 -17.16 4.55
CA ASP A 99 -11.43 -17.12 6.00
C ASP A 99 -12.91 -16.83 6.30
N PRO A 100 -13.66 -17.71 6.99
CA PRO A 100 -15.02 -17.41 7.38
C PRO A 100 -14.99 -16.26 8.39
N ILE A 101 -15.18 -15.04 7.88
CA ILE A 101 -15.21 -13.76 8.61
C ILE A 101 -16.23 -13.76 9.78
N ASP A 102 -17.10 -14.77 9.89
CA ASP A 102 -18.02 -14.93 11.01
C ASP A 102 -17.47 -15.73 12.22
N ARG A 103 -16.17 -16.03 12.29
CA ARG A 103 -15.57 -16.72 13.46
C ARG A 103 -14.31 -16.04 13.99
N ILE A 104 -14.46 -14.85 14.55
CA ILE A 104 -13.53 -14.36 15.57
C ILE A 104 -14.36 -14.11 16.84
N PRO A 105 -14.02 -14.72 18.00
CA PRO A 105 -14.77 -14.56 19.25
C PRO A 105 -14.72 -13.15 19.83
#